data_AF-A0A9D8C0H3-F1
#
_entry.id   AF-A0A9D8C0H3-F1
#
_cell.length_a   1.000
_cell.length_b   1.000
_cell.length_c   1.000
_cell.angle_alpha   90.00
_cell.angle_beta   90.00
_cell.angle_gamma   90.00
#
_symmetry.space_group_name_H-M   'P 1'
#
loop_
_entity.id
_entity.type
_entity.pdbx_description
1 polymer ?
#
loop_
_entity_poly.entity_id
_entity_poly.type
_entity_poly.pdbx_seq_one_letter_code
_entity_poly.pdbx_strand_id
1 'polypeptide(L)'
;LLRDQVQFDSKGFKLGPFELMDLTAIDVSHPVMESIYHQYYEEPRYRPSVITAQRMAAGLFGRKTGEGFYRYIDAKKQELPWPGLPELLAEDQQCSSVWIAPMLGAQPPWVLESLQHFIGEAGLACEANDQASTSALIVLCPLGEDASSMAHRLGLDASRCIAIDTLFPFGWKQCSVRSIMGTITSTRETLAMAGKLFSSDGASVALLGDSPGFIAQRVIGMIVSIACDMAQQAVASPMDIDDAVRIGLGYPVGPLSMGDAIGPRRLLAVMDGLYATTLEPRYRPSVWLKRRAQVNVSLLHESVSF
;
A
#
# COMPACT_ATOMS: atom_id res chain seq x y z
N LEU A 1 -7.43 -6.11 4.05
CA LEU A 1 -6.63 -4.96 3.55
C LEU A 1 -6.09 -5.21 2.15
N LEU A 2 -4.91 -5.81 1.96
CA LEU A 2 -4.33 -5.99 0.61
C LEU A 2 -5.27 -6.69 -0.37
N ARG A 3 -5.89 -7.80 0.06
CA ARG A 3 -6.86 -8.57 -0.74
C ARG A 3 -8.03 -7.71 -1.22
N ASP A 4 -8.49 -6.79 -0.38
CA ASP A 4 -9.74 -6.05 -0.58
C ASP A 4 -9.50 -4.69 -1.26
N GLN A 5 -8.31 -4.11 -1.07
CA GLN A 5 -7.91 -2.80 -1.60
C GLN A 5 -7.19 -2.90 -2.96
N VAL A 6 -6.41 -3.97 -3.19
CA VAL A 6 -5.63 -4.13 -4.44
C VAL A 6 -6.49 -4.83 -5.49
N GLN A 7 -6.84 -4.10 -6.55
CA GLN A 7 -7.57 -4.65 -7.69
C GLN A 7 -7.00 -4.16 -9.02
N PHE A 8 -6.79 -5.08 -9.95
CA PHE A 8 -6.45 -4.85 -11.34
C PHE A 8 -7.59 -5.39 -12.21
N ASP A 9 -8.40 -4.52 -12.81
CA ASP A 9 -9.57 -4.90 -13.62
C ASP A 9 -10.47 -5.95 -12.94
N SER A 10 -10.88 -5.67 -11.70
CA SER A 10 -11.68 -6.57 -10.84
C SER A 10 -10.98 -7.88 -10.42
N LYS A 11 -9.68 -8.03 -10.69
CA LYS A 11 -8.86 -9.14 -10.19
C LYS A 11 -8.00 -8.67 -9.03
N GLY A 12 -8.16 -9.30 -7.87
CA GLY A 12 -7.32 -9.09 -6.69
C GLY A 12 -6.48 -10.32 -6.34
N PHE A 13 -5.64 -10.20 -5.32
CA PHE A 13 -5.00 -11.37 -4.71
C PHE A 13 -6.07 -12.30 -4.14
N LYS A 14 -5.86 -13.62 -4.24
CA LYS A 14 -6.80 -14.61 -3.69
C LYS A 14 -6.71 -14.71 -2.16
N LEU A 15 -5.50 -14.59 -1.63
CA LEU A 15 -5.19 -14.69 -0.20
C LEU A 15 -4.35 -13.49 0.23
N GLY A 16 -4.53 -13.06 1.48
CA GLY A 16 -3.58 -12.13 2.11
C GLY A 16 -2.23 -12.81 2.37
N PRO A 17 -1.12 -12.06 2.47
CA PRO A 17 0.22 -12.64 2.63
C PRO A 17 0.38 -13.45 3.91
N PHE A 18 -0.25 -13.05 5.01
CA PHE A 18 -0.23 -13.79 6.27
C PHE A 18 -1.02 -15.11 6.19
N GLU A 19 -2.18 -15.08 5.53
CA GLU A 19 -2.98 -16.29 5.31
C GLU A 19 -2.29 -17.26 4.36
N LEU A 20 -1.59 -16.73 3.35
CA LEU A 20 -0.75 -17.52 2.46
C LEU A 20 0.41 -18.19 3.22
N MET A 21 1.11 -17.45 4.10
CA MET A 21 2.18 -18.02 4.92
C MET A 21 1.69 -19.11 5.87
N ASP A 22 0.49 -18.97 6.44
CA ASP A 22 -0.10 -20.01 7.28
C ASP A 22 -0.52 -21.25 6.47
N LEU A 23 -0.85 -21.07 5.18
CA LEU A 23 -1.19 -22.16 4.27
C LEU A 23 0.06 -22.92 3.79
N THR A 24 1.11 -22.21 3.39
CA THR A 24 2.40 -22.81 2.96
C THR A 24 3.23 -23.34 4.12
N ALA A 25 2.91 -22.88 5.32
CA ALA A 25 3.57 -23.13 6.60
C ALA A 25 4.87 -22.35 6.81
N ILE A 26 4.98 -21.72 7.99
CA ILE A 26 6.08 -20.80 8.33
C ILE A 26 7.43 -21.54 8.40
N ASP A 27 7.44 -22.80 8.87
CA ASP A 27 8.64 -23.64 8.91
C ASP A 27 9.17 -24.09 7.54
N VAL A 28 8.40 -23.87 6.48
CA VAL A 28 8.87 -24.03 5.10
C VAL A 28 9.25 -22.67 4.52
N SER A 29 8.39 -21.67 4.68
CA SER A 29 8.58 -20.36 4.06
C SER A 29 9.74 -19.57 4.66
N HIS A 30 9.93 -19.60 5.98
CA HIS A 30 11.01 -18.82 6.63
C HIS A 30 12.41 -19.31 6.25
N PRO A 31 12.72 -20.62 6.28
CA PRO A 31 14.02 -21.12 5.80
C PRO A 31 14.28 -20.81 4.31
N VAL A 32 13.26 -20.80 3.45
CA VAL A 32 13.41 -20.38 2.05
C VAL A 32 13.79 -18.90 1.95
N MET A 33 13.19 -18.03 2.76
CA MET A 33 13.55 -16.61 2.82
C MET A 33 15.01 -16.42 3.28
N GLU A 34 15.43 -17.13 4.34
CA GLU A 34 16.83 -17.11 4.81
C GLU A 34 17.80 -17.61 3.73
N SER A 35 17.46 -18.71 3.05
CA SER A 35 18.25 -19.26 1.95
C SER A 35 18.49 -18.22 0.85
N ILE A 36 17.43 -17.57 0.35
CA ILE A 36 17.55 -16.53 -0.68
C ILE A 36 18.39 -15.35 -0.15
N TYR A 37 18.15 -14.92 1.09
CA TYR A 37 18.88 -13.81 1.70
C TYR A 37 20.40 -14.06 1.76
N HIS A 38 20.82 -15.25 2.22
CA HIS A 38 22.24 -15.61 2.27
C HIS A 38 22.85 -15.85 0.89
N GLN A 39 22.10 -16.43 -0.05
CA GLN A 39 22.57 -16.64 -1.44
C GLN A 39 22.81 -15.32 -2.18
N TYR A 40 22.12 -14.25 -1.79
CA TYR A 40 22.33 -12.90 -2.29
C TYR A 40 23.22 -12.04 -1.39
N TYR A 41 24.11 -12.66 -0.59
CA TYR A 41 25.08 -11.97 0.27
C TYR A 41 24.43 -10.91 1.16
N GLU A 42 23.36 -11.31 1.84
CA GLU A 42 22.64 -10.47 2.79
C GLU A 42 22.05 -9.20 2.18
N GLU A 43 21.72 -9.21 0.89
CA GLU A 43 21.08 -8.08 0.21
C GLU A 43 19.82 -7.62 0.97
N PRO A 44 19.77 -6.35 1.45
CA PRO A 44 18.69 -5.82 2.30
C PRO A 44 17.27 -6.05 1.77
N ARG A 45 17.06 -6.10 0.45
CA ARG A 45 15.75 -6.38 -0.14
C ARG A 45 15.16 -7.73 0.30
N TYR A 46 16.01 -8.75 0.45
CA TYR A 46 15.59 -10.11 0.77
C TYR A 46 15.59 -10.42 2.27
N ARG A 47 15.95 -9.46 3.13
CA ARG A 47 16.03 -9.66 4.59
C ARG A 47 14.73 -10.23 5.16
N PRO A 48 14.74 -11.43 5.78
CA PRO A 48 13.58 -12.02 6.41
C PRO A 48 13.07 -11.21 7.61
N SER A 49 11.81 -11.42 7.98
CA SER A 49 11.21 -10.77 9.15
C SER A 49 11.53 -11.53 10.44
N VAL A 50 11.87 -10.80 11.50
CA VAL A 50 12.02 -11.36 12.84
C VAL A 50 10.71 -11.98 13.37
N ILE A 51 9.56 -11.49 12.91
CA ILE A 51 8.25 -11.99 13.33
C ILE A 51 8.05 -13.44 12.86
N THR A 52 8.46 -13.76 11.63
CA THR A 52 8.34 -15.13 11.13
C THR A 52 9.35 -16.07 11.79
N ALA A 53 10.55 -15.58 12.13
CA ALA A 53 11.53 -16.34 12.93
C ALA A 53 10.98 -16.69 14.33
N GLN A 54 10.41 -15.70 15.04
CA GLN A 54 9.84 -15.89 16.37
C GLN A 54 8.66 -16.86 16.35
N ARG A 55 7.77 -16.74 15.36
CA ARG A 55 6.63 -17.67 15.19
C ARG A 55 7.08 -19.08 14.88
N MET A 56 8.10 -19.24 14.03
CA MET A 56 8.71 -20.54 13.75
C MET A 56 9.32 -21.15 15.02
N ALA A 57 10.09 -20.38 15.80
CA ALA A 57 10.68 -20.85 17.05
C ALA A 57 9.62 -21.28 18.08
N ALA A 58 8.44 -20.67 18.06
CA ALA A 58 7.31 -21.02 18.91
C ALA A 58 6.46 -22.20 18.40
N GLY A 59 6.81 -22.83 17.26
CA GLY A 59 6.01 -23.93 16.68
C GLY A 59 4.68 -23.48 16.03
N LEU A 60 4.51 -22.17 15.80
CA LEU A 60 3.30 -21.59 15.22
C LEU A 60 3.41 -21.62 13.69
N PHE A 61 3.28 -22.81 13.10
CA PHE A 61 3.54 -23.01 11.68
C PHE A 61 2.35 -22.70 10.76
N GLY A 62 1.20 -22.31 11.29
CA GLY A 62 0.00 -22.02 10.50
C GLY A 62 -1.04 -23.14 10.57
N ARG A 63 -1.71 -23.40 9.45
CA ARG A 63 -2.90 -24.26 9.40
C ARG A 63 -2.62 -25.68 9.89
N LYS A 64 -1.43 -26.23 9.62
CA LYS A 64 -1.07 -27.62 9.97
C LYS A 64 -0.85 -27.85 11.47
N THR A 65 -0.56 -26.78 12.22
CA THR A 65 -0.39 -26.81 13.69
C THR A 65 -1.58 -26.19 14.43
N GLY A 66 -2.63 -25.79 13.70
CA GLY A 66 -3.79 -25.12 14.27
C GLY A 66 -3.58 -23.63 14.57
N GLU A 67 -2.36 -23.11 14.43
CA GLU A 67 -2.06 -21.70 14.70
C GLU A 67 -0.78 -21.23 14.00
N GLY A 68 -0.84 -20.04 13.41
CA GLY A 68 0.26 -19.27 12.83
C GLY A 68 -0.01 -17.79 13.04
N PHE A 69 -0.11 -17.00 11.96
CA PHE A 69 -0.64 -15.63 12.04
C PHE A 69 -2.11 -15.60 12.48
N TYR A 70 -2.89 -16.61 12.06
CA TYR A 70 -4.27 -16.82 12.47
C TYR A 70 -4.40 -18.10 13.29
N ARG A 71 -5.49 -18.17 14.06
CA ARG A 71 -5.93 -19.40 14.71
C ARG A 71 -6.80 -20.22 13.77
N TYR A 72 -6.68 -21.54 13.83
CA TYR A 72 -7.44 -22.48 13.02
C TYR A 72 -8.13 -23.52 13.91
N ILE A 73 -9.46 -23.61 13.80
CA ILE A 73 -10.29 -24.62 14.48
C ILE A 73 -10.94 -25.46 13.38
N ASP A 74 -10.81 -26.79 13.46
CA ASP A 74 -11.27 -27.72 12.41
C ASP A 74 -10.78 -27.34 11.01
N ALA A 75 -9.51 -26.94 10.93
CA ALA A 75 -8.85 -26.46 9.71
C ALA A 75 -9.51 -25.23 9.05
N LYS A 76 -10.38 -24.50 9.76
CA LYS A 76 -10.98 -23.24 9.34
C LYS A 76 -10.34 -22.06 10.07
N LYS A 77 -9.92 -21.06 9.28
CA LYS A 77 -9.39 -19.81 9.79
C LYS A 77 -10.43 -19.13 10.67
N GLN A 78 -10.04 -18.74 11.87
CA GLN A 78 -10.86 -17.90 12.73
C GLN A 78 -10.69 -16.45 12.25
N GLU A 79 -11.77 -15.89 11.69
CA GLU A 79 -11.76 -14.50 11.23
C GLU A 79 -11.63 -13.58 12.45
N LEU A 80 -10.69 -12.64 12.37
CA LEU A 80 -10.61 -11.55 13.33
C LEU A 80 -11.63 -10.49 12.92
N PRO A 81 -12.38 -9.90 13.86
CA PRO A 81 -13.22 -8.76 13.52
C PRO A 81 -12.38 -7.69 12.85
N TRP A 82 -12.95 -7.04 11.84
CA TRP A 82 -12.30 -5.90 11.20
C TRP A 82 -11.96 -4.88 12.29
N PRO A 83 -10.69 -4.45 12.40
CA PRO A 83 -10.36 -3.30 13.24
C PRO A 83 -10.94 -2.09 12.52
N GLY A 84 -12.24 -1.85 12.68
CA GLY A 84 -12.89 -0.65 12.20
C GLY A 84 -12.30 0.58 12.87
N LEU A 85 -12.93 1.73 12.63
CA LEU A 85 -12.65 2.89 13.43
C LEU A 85 -12.87 2.53 14.90
N PRO A 86 -11.91 2.81 15.81
CA PRO A 86 -12.12 2.62 17.23
C PRO A 86 -13.45 3.24 17.67
N GLU A 87 -14.21 2.56 18.54
CA GLU A 87 -15.51 3.08 19.06
C GLU A 87 -15.39 4.50 19.65
N LEU A 88 -14.21 4.82 20.20
CA LEU A 88 -13.83 6.13 20.72
C LEU A 88 -13.80 7.26 19.68
N LEU A 89 -13.87 6.94 18.39
CA LEU A 89 -13.92 7.89 17.26
C LEU A 89 -15.33 8.02 16.66
N ALA A 90 -16.35 7.35 17.23
CA ALA A 90 -17.71 7.35 16.71
C ALA A 90 -18.56 8.56 17.19
N GLU A 91 -17.95 9.59 17.76
CA GLU A 91 -18.65 10.81 18.16
C GLU A 91 -19.25 11.53 16.93
N ASP A 92 -20.44 12.12 17.11
CA ASP A 92 -21.18 12.84 16.07
C ASP A 92 -20.54 14.22 15.79
N GLN A 93 -19.33 14.22 15.26
CA GLN A 93 -18.63 15.40 14.79
C GLN A 93 -18.90 15.58 13.30
N GLN A 94 -19.46 16.73 12.94
CA GLN A 94 -19.74 17.08 11.56
C GLN A 94 -18.55 17.88 11.02
N CYS A 95 -17.84 17.32 10.05
CA CYS A 95 -16.91 18.11 9.24
C CYS A 95 -17.73 19.07 8.36
N SER A 96 -17.39 20.36 8.33
CA SER A 96 -18.10 21.34 7.49
C SER A 96 -17.49 21.47 6.09
N SER A 97 -16.18 21.27 5.98
CA SER A 97 -15.42 21.42 4.75
C SER A 97 -14.13 20.60 4.76
N VAL A 98 -13.72 20.21 3.56
CA VAL A 98 -12.49 19.46 3.33
C VAL A 98 -11.59 20.29 2.42
N TRP A 99 -10.30 20.36 2.74
CA TRP A 99 -9.29 20.93 1.86
C TRP A 99 -8.33 19.81 1.43
N ILE A 100 -8.14 19.66 0.12
CA ILE A 100 -7.23 18.65 -0.44
C ILE A 100 -5.88 19.30 -0.64
N ALA A 101 -4.84 18.74 -0.01
CA ALA A 101 -3.48 19.24 -0.20
C ALA A 101 -3.02 19.10 -1.66
N PRO A 102 -2.12 19.98 -2.14
CA PRO A 102 -1.62 19.94 -3.51
C PRO A 102 -1.13 18.54 -3.91
N MET A 103 -1.57 18.08 -5.08
CA MET A 103 -1.12 16.82 -5.65
C MET A 103 0.33 16.96 -6.08
N LEU A 104 1.23 16.30 -5.35
CA LEU A 104 2.66 16.30 -5.64
C LEU A 104 3.09 14.99 -6.31
N GLY A 105 4.20 15.07 -7.03
CA GLY A 105 4.78 13.92 -7.72
C GLY A 105 3.95 13.46 -8.92
N ALA A 106 3.98 12.16 -9.20
CA ALA A 106 3.32 11.56 -10.36
C ALA A 106 1.89 11.08 -10.06
N GLN A 107 1.13 11.84 -9.27
CA GLN A 107 -0.30 11.54 -9.04
C GLN A 107 -1.09 11.77 -10.34
N PRO A 108 -1.94 10.82 -10.75
CA PRO A 108 -2.74 10.97 -11.95
C PRO A 108 -3.93 11.92 -11.71
N PRO A 109 -4.40 12.67 -12.73
CA PRO A 109 -5.47 13.67 -12.58
C PRO A 109 -6.75 13.14 -11.93
N TRP A 110 -7.10 11.88 -12.22
CA TRP A 110 -8.31 11.24 -11.69
C TRP A 110 -8.36 11.21 -10.16
N VAL A 111 -7.21 11.26 -9.45
CA VAL A 111 -7.19 11.21 -7.98
C VAL A 111 -7.88 12.44 -7.38
N LEU A 112 -7.55 13.63 -7.89
CA LEU A 112 -8.16 14.88 -7.42
C LEU A 112 -9.66 14.91 -7.76
N GLU A 113 -10.00 14.56 -9.00
CA GLU A 113 -11.39 14.50 -9.47
C GLU A 113 -12.22 13.52 -8.63
N SER A 114 -11.66 12.36 -8.30
CA SER A 114 -12.34 11.34 -7.49
C SER A 114 -12.52 11.80 -6.05
N LEU A 115 -11.53 12.46 -5.44
CA LEU A 115 -11.67 13.03 -4.10
C LEU A 115 -12.75 14.11 -4.06
N GLN A 116 -12.70 15.06 -5.00
CA GLN A 116 -13.67 16.15 -5.07
C GLN A 116 -15.09 15.62 -5.25
N HIS A 117 -15.27 14.67 -6.16
CA HIS A 117 -16.55 14.00 -6.37
C HIS A 117 -17.03 13.28 -5.12
N PHE A 118 -16.15 12.49 -4.47
CA PHE A 118 -16.48 11.75 -3.26
C PHE A 118 -16.86 12.66 -2.08
N ILE A 119 -16.13 13.76 -1.89
CA ILE A 119 -16.43 14.78 -0.87
C ILE A 119 -17.80 15.44 -1.15
N GLY A 120 -18.10 15.73 -2.42
CA GLY A 120 -19.39 16.27 -2.85
C GLY A 120 -20.56 15.33 -2.59
N GLU A 121 -20.42 14.04 -2.90
CA GLU A 121 -21.44 13.00 -2.62
C GLU A 121 -21.66 12.81 -1.11
N ALA A 122 -20.63 13.02 -0.29
CA ALA A 122 -20.74 13.04 1.16
C ALA A 122 -21.43 14.32 1.71
N GLY A 123 -21.83 15.26 0.84
CA GLY A 123 -22.50 16.50 1.21
C GLY A 123 -21.57 17.56 1.82
N LEU A 124 -20.26 17.43 1.63
CA LEU A 124 -19.26 18.36 2.17
C LEU A 124 -18.77 19.33 1.10
N ALA A 125 -18.41 20.55 1.52
CA ALA A 125 -17.76 21.51 0.64
C ALA A 125 -16.27 21.15 0.48
N CYS A 126 -15.80 21.01 -0.77
CA CYS A 126 -14.38 20.98 -1.06
C CYS A 126 -13.87 22.42 -1.23
N GLU A 127 -12.99 22.86 -0.35
CA GLU A 127 -12.41 24.20 -0.41
C GLU A 127 -11.49 24.34 -1.64
N ALA A 128 -11.64 25.45 -2.36
CA ALA A 128 -10.83 25.78 -3.55
C ALA A 128 -9.75 26.84 -3.27
N ASN A 129 -9.57 27.22 -1.99
CA ASN A 129 -8.59 28.21 -1.57
C ASN A 129 -7.16 27.65 -1.64
N ASP A 130 -6.17 28.53 -1.78
CA ASP A 130 -4.74 28.12 -1.78
C ASP A 130 -4.28 27.52 -0.44
N GLN A 131 -4.99 27.82 0.66
CA GLN A 131 -4.73 27.30 2.00
C GLN A 131 -6.04 26.82 2.63
N ALA A 132 -5.92 25.78 3.46
CA ALA A 132 -7.02 25.27 4.26
C ALA A 132 -7.53 26.32 5.24
N SER A 133 -8.85 26.50 5.33
CA SER A 133 -9.45 27.25 6.44
C SER A 133 -9.10 26.63 7.80
N THR A 134 -9.31 27.37 8.89
CA THR A 134 -8.98 26.91 10.25
C THR A 134 -9.82 25.71 10.72
N SER A 135 -11.00 25.51 10.13
CA SER A 135 -11.92 24.42 10.46
C SER A 135 -11.88 23.25 9.48
N ALA A 136 -11.16 23.36 8.36
CA ALA A 136 -11.13 22.31 7.35
C ALA A 136 -10.40 21.06 7.84
N LEU A 137 -10.91 19.89 7.48
CA LEU A 137 -10.15 18.66 7.47
C LEU A 137 -9.16 18.69 6.29
N ILE A 138 -7.88 18.42 6.55
CA ILE A 138 -6.83 18.46 5.52
C ILE A 138 -6.56 17.04 5.02
N VAL A 139 -6.84 16.79 3.74
CA VAL A 139 -6.62 15.48 3.10
C VAL A 139 -5.29 15.47 2.35
N LEU A 140 -4.43 14.51 2.70
CA LEU A 140 -3.13 14.26 2.08
C LEU A 140 -3.18 13.02 1.19
N CYS A 141 -2.39 13.01 0.11
CA CYS A 141 -2.28 11.89 -0.82
C CYS A 141 -0.82 11.51 -1.06
N PRO A 142 -0.08 11.06 -0.03
CA PRO A 142 1.34 10.77 -0.17
C PRO A 142 1.58 9.57 -1.09
N LEU A 143 2.68 9.65 -1.86
CA LEU A 143 3.27 8.52 -2.59
C LEU A 143 4.57 8.15 -1.91
N GLY A 144 4.58 7.01 -1.21
CA GLY A 144 5.76 6.48 -0.52
C GLY A 144 6.15 7.15 0.79
N GLU A 145 5.64 8.36 1.08
CA GLU A 145 5.86 9.11 2.31
C GLU A 145 4.77 8.79 3.37
N ASP A 146 4.99 9.19 4.62
CA ASP A 146 4.01 9.14 5.71
C ASP A 146 3.22 10.46 5.86
N ALA A 147 2.20 10.49 6.74
CA ALA A 147 1.32 11.65 6.86
C ALA A 147 2.03 12.82 7.54
N SER A 148 2.81 12.56 8.59
CA SER A 148 3.53 13.60 9.31
C SER A 148 4.60 14.27 8.46
N SER A 149 5.40 13.49 7.73
CA SER A 149 6.45 14.00 6.84
C SER A 149 5.85 14.87 5.73
N MET A 150 4.75 14.43 5.09
CA MET A 150 4.07 15.23 4.07
C MET A 150 3.45 16.51 4.65
N ALA A 151 2.82 16.45 5.82
CA ALA A 151 2.26 17.62 6.50
C ALA A 151 3.36 18.65 6.83
N HIS A 152 4.48 18.19 7.37
CA HIS A 152 5.63 19.04 7.68
C HIS A 152 6.21 19.69 6.42
N ARG A 153 6.44 18.91 5.37
CA ARG A 153 7.01 19.37 4.10
C ARG A 153 6.15 20.42 3.40
N LEU A 154 4.83 20.35 3.59
CA LEU A 154 3.87 21.32 3.05
C LEU A 154 3.58 22.49 4.01
N GLY A 155 4.15 22.50 5.22
CA GLY A 155 3.89 23.54 6.22
C GLY A 155 2.44 23.54 6.75
N LEU A 156 1.81 22.37 6.80
CA LEU A 156 0.41 22.21 7.20
C LEU A 156 0.28 21.95 8.70
N ASP A 157 -0.89 22.28 9.25
CA ASP A 157 -1.26 21.89 10.62
C ASP A 157 -1.49 20.37 10.68
N ALA A 158 -0.47 19.65 11.14
CA ALA A 158 -0.46 18.20 11.22
C ALA A 158 -1.62 17.64 12.07
N SER A 159 -2.13 18.40 13.05
CA SER A 159 -3.23 17.94 13.90
C SER A 159 -4.55 17.75 13.16
N ARG A 160 -4.71 18.42 12.02
CA ARG A 160 -5.89 18.37 11.13
C ARG A 160 -5.67 17.55 9.85
N CYS A 161 -4.48 16.96 9.70
CA CYS A 161 -4.10 16.22 8.50
C CYS A 161 -4.48 14.74 8.59
N ILE A 162 -5.01 14.20 7.49
CA ILE A 162 -5.25 12.77 7.29
C ILE A 162 -4.79 12.38 5.89
N ALA A 163 -3.97 11.35 5.79
CA ALA A 163 -3.59 10.77 4.51
C ALA A 163 -4.57 9.65 4.12
N ILE A 164 -4.87 9.55 2.82
CA ILE A 164 -5.59 8.42 2.22
C ILE A 164 -4.71 7.74 1.17
N ASP A 165 -4.75 6.41 1.11
CA ASP A 165 -4.04 5.65 0.10
C ASP A 165 -4.79 5.73 -1.24
N THR A 166 -4.18 6.39 -2.22
CA THR A 166 -4.77 6.61 -3.54
C THR A 166 -4.19 5.70 -4.61
N LEU A 167 -3.31 4.74 -4.28
CA LEU A 167 -2.63 3.91 -5.28
C LEU A 167 -3.60 3.20 -6.23
N PHE A 168 -4.72 2.73 -5.69
CA PHE A 168 -5.84 2.18 -6.47
C PHE A 168 -7.04 3.13 -6.39
N PRO A 169 -7.93 3.10 -7.40
CA PRO A 169 -9.18 3.86 -7.35
C PRO A 169 -9.97 3.58 -6.07
N PHE A 170 -10.53 4.63 -5.50
CA PHE A 170 -11.39 4.57 -4.31
C PHE A 170 -12.70 5.30 -4.64
N GLY A 171 -13.81 4.80 -4.09
CA GLY A 171 -15.15 5.35 -4.35
C GLY A 171 -16.21 4.26 -4.35
N TRP A 172 -17.45 4.62 -4.70
CA TRP A 172 -18.59 3.72 -4.58
C TRP A 172 -18.40 2.46 -5.42
N LYS A 173 -18.50 1.29 -4.78
CA LYS A 173 -18.28 -0.06 -5.35
C LYS A 173 -16.89 -0.32 -5.95
N GLN A 174 -15.97 0.64 -5.91
CA GLN A 174 -14.60 0.47 -6.42
C GLN A 174 -13.67 -0.10 -5.36
N CYS A 175 -13.98 0.14 -4.08
CA CYS A 175 -13.14 -0.30 -2.97
C CYS A 175 -14.00 -0.58 -1.73
N SER A 176 -13.95 -1.82 -1.23
CA SER A 176 -14.67 -2.21 -0.02
C SER A 176 -13.96 -1.78 1.27
N VAL A 177 -12.66 -1.46 1.16
CA VAL A 177 -11.80 -1.11 2.29
C VAL A 177 -10.84 0.02 1.94
N ARG A 178 -10.94 1.15 2.64
CA ARG A 178 -10.02 2.29 2.48
C ARG A 178 -9.00 2.33 3.60
N SER A 179 -7.75 2.58 3.25
CA SER A 179 -6.68 2.82 4.22
C SER A 179 -6.49 4.32 4.40
N ILE A 180 -6.63 4.79 5.64
CA ILE A 180 -6.32 6.16 6.04
C ILE A 180 -5.24 6.16 7.11
N MET A 181 -4.55 7.28 7.27
CA MET A 181 -3.44 7.42 8.21
C MET A 181 -3.46 8.82 8.82
N GLY A 182 -3.48 8.89 10.14
CA GLY A 182 -3.25 10.14 10.87
C GLY A 182 -1.76 10.47 10.96
N THR A 183 -1.48 11.73 11.25
CA THR A 183 -0.16 12.17 11.70
C THR A 183 0.05 11.80 13.17
N ILE A 184 1.27 12.00 13.67
CA ILE A 184 1.59 11.85 15.09
C ILE A 184 0.83 12.83 16.01
N THR A 185 0.22 13.89 15.46
CA THR A 185 -0.55 14.89 16.21
C THR A 185 -2.03 14.93 15.85
N SER A 186 -2.51 14.06 14.95
CA SER A 186 -3.92 14.01 14.57
C SER A 186 -4.80 13.82 15.81
N THR A 187 -5.80 14.69 15.95
CA THR A 187 -6.71 14.63 17.09
C THR A 187 -7.75 13.53 16.89
N ARG A 188 -8.42 13.13 17.98
CA ARG A 188 -9.53 12.15 17.88
C ARG A 188 -10.64 12.67 17.00
N GLU A 189 -10.93 13.96 17.08
CA GLU A 189 -11.93 14.65 16.27
C GLU A 189 -11.56 14.57 14.78
N THR A 190 -10.30 14.82 14.42
CA THR A 190 -9.81 14.69 13.05
C THR A 190 -9.92 13.27 12.52
N LEU A 191 -9.53 12.28 13.32
CA LEU A 191 -9.65 10.86 12.94
C LEU A 191 -11.12 10.42 12.78
N ALA A 192 -12.02 10.90 13.66
CA ALA A 192 -13.46 10.66 13.59
C ALA A 192 -14.08 11.26 12.32
N MET A 193 -13.78 12.53 12.04
CA MET A 193 -14.25 13.23 10.83
C MET A 193 -13.81 12.51 9.55
N ALA A 194 -12.54 12.11 9.46
CA ALA A 194 -12.05 11.38 8.31
C ALA A 194 -12.65 9.97 8.20
N GLY A 195 -12.81 9.29 9.33
CA GLY A 195 -13.49 8.00 9.39
C GLY A 195 -14.90 8.08 8.80
N LYS A 196 -15.72 9.04 9.27
CA LYS A 196 -17.09 9.28 8.79
C LYS A 196 -17.12 9.65 7.30
N LEU A 197 -16.22 10.54 6.86
CA LEU A 197 -16.11 10.92 5.46
C LEU A 197 -15.81 9.70 4.58
N PHE A 198 -14.75 8.96 4.90
CA PHE A 198 -14.30 7.83 4.08
C PHE A 198 -15.08 6.54 4.32
N SER A 199 -16.11 6.53 5.17
CA SER A 199 -17.10 5.44 5.27
C SER A 199 -18.49 5.83 4.80
N SER A 200 -18.69 7.04 4.27
CA SER A 200 -20.01 7.63 3.96
C SER A 200 -20.83 6.83 2.94
N ASP A 201 -20.18 6.07 2.06
CA ASP A 201 -20.79 5.21 1.05
C ASP A 201 -20.84 3.72 1.44
N GLY A 202 -20.58 3.41 2.72
CA GLY A 202 -20.64 2.07 3.29
C GLY A 202 -19.34 1.26 3.19
N ALA A 203 -18.26 1.83 2.64
CA ALA A 203 -16.95 1.17 2.67
C ALA A 203 -16.41 1.09 4.11
N SER A 204 -15.66 0.01 4.40
CA SER A 204 -14.90 -0.07 5.65
C SER A 204 -13.66 0.82 5.60
N VAL A 205 -13.29 1.40 6.73
CA VAL A 205 -12.08 2.21 6.86
C VAL A 205 -11.11 1.49 7.80
N ALA A 206 -9.86 1.35 7.38
CA ALA A 206 -8.75 0.98 8.23
C ALA A 206 -7.92 2.21 8.55
N LEU A 207 -7.88 2.56 9.84
CA LEU A 207 -6.94 3.53 10.34
C LEU A 207 -5.59 2.86 10.58
N LEU A 208 -4.59 3.28 9.82
CA LEU A 208 -3.20 2.82 9.96
C LEU A 208 -2.45 3.76 10.90
N GLY A 209 -1.43 3.22 11.56
CA GLY A 209 -0.41 4.03 12.20
C GLY A 209 0.39 4.81 11.15
N ASP A 210 0.98 5.92 11.58
CA ASP A 210 1.76 6.79 10.70
C ASP A 210 3.02 6.07 10.20
N SER A 211 2.96 5.61 8.94
CA SER A 211 3.94 4.72 8.35
C SER A 211 4.13 5.03 6.85
N PRO A 212 5.38 5.19 6.37
CA PRO A 212 5.65 5.54 4.99
C PRO A 212 5.07 4.53 3.98
N GLY A 213 4.38 5.03 2.96
CA GLY A 213 3.92 4.28 1.79
C GLY A 213 2.75 3.31 2.01
N PHE A 214 1.95 3.49 3.07
CA PHE A 214 0.81 2.64 3.39
C PHE A 214 1.16 1.13 3.32
N ILE A 215 0.16 0.27 3.14
CA ILE A 215 0.39 -1.17 2.96
C ILE A 215 0.46 -1.51 1.46
N ALA A 216 -0.48 -1.01 0.65
CA ALA A 216 -0.55 -1.36 -0.77
C ALA A 216 0.65 -0.82 -1.54
N GLN A 217 1.06 0.44 -1.32
CA GLN A 217 2.19 1.02 -2.05
C GLN A 217 3.50 0.33 -1.71
N ARG A 218 3.76 0.03 -0.43
CA ARG A 218 4.94 -0.77 -0.04
C ARG A 218 4.97 -2.14 -0.69
N VAL A 219 3.86 -2.88 -0.63
CA VAL A 219 3.83 -4.26 -1.12
C VAL A 219 3.94 -4.32 -2.63
N ILE A 220 3.14 -3.52 -3.35
CA ILE A 220 3.17 -3.52 -4.81
C ILE A 220 4.49 -2.91 -5.31
N GLY A 221 4.94 -1.81 -4.72
CA GLY A 221 6.22 -1.20 -5.05
C GLY A 221 7.39 -2.18 -4.93
N MET A 222 7.45 -2.95 -3.84
CA MET A 222 8.48 -3.96 -3.67
C MET A 222 8.35 -5.14 -4.64
N ILE A 223 7.14 -5.64 -4.91
CA ILE A 223 6.90 -6.71 -5.89
C ILE A 223 7.42 -6.29 -7.27
N VAL A 224 7.01 -5.10 -7.73
CA VAL A 224 7.41 -4.54 -9.03
C VAL A 224 8.92 -4.28 -9.03
N SER A 225 9.48 -3.72 -7.95
CA SER A 225 10.91 -3.40 -7.86
C SER A 225 11.81 -4.64 -7.94
N ILE A 226 11.40 -5.75 -7.31
CA ILE A 226 12.12 -7.03 -7.39
C ILE A 226 12.05 -7.61 -8.80
N ALA A 227 10.87 -7.60 -9.44
CA ALA A 227 10.72 -8.06 -10.82
C ALA A 227 11.56 -7.22 -11.80
N CYS A 228 11.61 -5.90 -11.59
CA CYS A 228 12.47 -5.00 -12.36
C CYS A 228 13.96 -5.31 -12.19
N ASP A 229 14.40 -5.68 -10.98
CA ASP A 229 15.78 -6.12 -10.74
C ASP A 229 16.08 -7.46 -11.43
N MET A 230 15.15 -8.41 -11.40
CA MET A 230 15.30 -9.69 -12.11
C MET A 230 15.46 -9.47 -13.62
N ALA A 231 14.65 -8.58 -14.21
CA ALA A 231 14.75 -8.20 -15.60
C ALA A 231 16.09 -7.47 -15.90
N GLN A 232 16.52 -6.57 -15.01
CA GLN A 232 17.81 -5.87 -15.12
C GLN A 232 19.02 -6.80 -15.10
N GLN A 233 18.95 -7.87 -14.32
CA GLN A 233 19.98 -8.90 -14.20
C GLN A 233 19.86 -9.99 -15.27
N ALA A 234 18.87 -9.88 -16.17
CA ALA A 234 18.55 -10.88 -17.19
C ALA A 234 18.36 -12.30 -16.63
N VAL A 235 17.73 -12.42 -15.46
CA VAL A 235 17.37 -13.72 -14.85
C VAL A 235 16.41 -14.48 -15.78
N ALA A 236 15.47 -13.76 -16.39
CA ALA A 236 14.55 -14.24 -17.42
C ALA A 236 14.05 -13.03 -18.25
N SER A 237 13.34 -13.28 -19.35
CA SER A 237 12.69 -12.20 -20.10
C SER A 237 11.61 -11.52 -19.25
N PRO A 238 11.28 -10.24 -19.49
CA PRO A 238 10.20 -9.56 -18.77
C PRO A 238 8.86 -10.31 -18.83
N MET A 239 8.54 -10.91 -19.98
CA MET A 239 7.31 -11.68 -20.15
C MET A 239 7.34 -12.98 -19.34
N ASP A 240 8.46 -13.69 -19.33
CA ASP A 240 8.60 -14.93 -18.54
C ASP A 240 8.53 -14.66 -17.04
N ILE A 241 9.06 -13.53 -16.57
CA ILE A 241 8.91 -13.10 -15.16
C ILE A 241 7.43 -12.92 -14.82
N ASP A 242 6.67 -12.27 -15.71
CA ASP A 242 5.25 -12.05 -15.51
C ASP A 242 4.44 -13.34 -15.48
N ASP A 243 4.71 -14.24 -16.43
CA ASP A 243 4.03 -15.52 -16.54
C ASP A 243 4.38 -16.47 -15.38
N ALA A 244 5.65 -16.52 -14.96
CA ALA A 244 6.07 -17.35 -13.83
C ALA A 244 5.33 -16.98 -12.54
N VAL A 245 5.16 -15.69 -12.26
CA VAL A 245 4.48 -15.22 -11.04
C VAL A 245 2.96 -15.40 -11.14
N ARG A 246 2.38 -15.15 -12.31
CA ARG A 246 0.94 -15.35 -12.53
C ARG A 246 0.55 -16.83 -12.43
N ILE A 247 1.31 -17.71 -13.07
CA ILE A 247 1.01 -19.16 -13.11
C ILE A 247 1.43 -19.84 -11.81
N GLY A 248 2.65 -19.57 -11.33
CA GLY A 248 3.22 -20.24 -10.17
C GLY A 248 2.68 -19.75 -8.84
N LEU A 249 2.50 -18.43 -8.68
CA LEU A 249 2.05 -17.82 -7.41
C LEU A 249 0.58 -17.39 -7.43
N GLY A 250 -0.09 -17.50 -8.59
CA GLY A 250 -1.51 -17.17 -8.72
C GLY A 250 -1.80 -15.67 -8.61
N TYR A 251 -0.83 -14.80 -8.91
CA TYR A 251 -1.03 -13.36 -8.90
C TYR A 251 -2.08 -12.94 -9.95
N PRO A 252 -2.88 -11.89 -9.69
CA PRO A 252 -3.93 -11.45 -10.61
C PRO A 252 -3.38 -10.96 -11.95
N VAL A 253 -2.20 -10.34 -11.91
CA VAL A 253 -1.46 -9.75 -13.03
C VAL A 253 0.03 -10.01 -12.78
N GLY A 254 0.85 -10.15 -13.83
CA GLY A 254 2.31 -10.28 -13.67
C GLY A 254 2.92 -9.00 -13.07
N PRO A 255 3.99 -9.08 -12.25
CA PRO A 255 4.53 -7.94 -11.51
C PRO A 255 4.99 -6.76 -12.38
N LEU A 256 5.54 -6.96 -13.58
CA LEU A 256 5.91 -5.86 -14.47
C LEU A 256 4.65 -5.23 -15.10
N SER A 257 3.70 -6.05 -15.54
CA SER A 257 2.38 -5.59 -15.99
C SER A 257 1.60 -4.85 -14.90
N MET A 258 1.71 -5.25 -13.63
CA MET A 258 1.14 -4.51 -12.50
C MET A 258 1.72 -3.10 -12.44
N GLY A 259 3.03 -2.98 -12.67
CA GLY A 259 3.70 -1.68 -12.65
C GLY A 259 3.31 -0.77 -13.81
N ASP A 260 3.10 -1.35 -15.00
CA ASP A 260 2.53 -0.62 -16.13
C ASP A 260 1.08 -0.17 -15.88
N ALA A 261 0.25 -1.03 -15.29
CA ALA A 261 -1.14 -0.73 -14.98
C ALA A 261 -1.28 0.41 -13.95
N ILE A 262 -0.40 0.49 -12.96
CA ILE A 262 -0.37 1.60 -11.99
C ILE A 262 0.25 2.87 -12.59
N GLY A 263 1.15 2.70 -13.54
CA GLY A 263 1.96 3.77 -14.12
C GLY A 263 3.39 3.75 -13.56
N PRO A 264 4.42 3.50 -14.38
CA PRO A 264 5.81 3.37 -13.91
C PRO A 264 6.33 4.63 -13.20
N ARG A 265 5.95 5.83 -13.65
CA ARG A 265 6.31 7.10 -12.98
C ARG A 265 5.71 7.23 -11.59
N ARG A 266 4.49 6.74 -11.41
CA ARG A 266 3.79 6.77 -10.13
C ARG A 266 4.44 5.81 -9.14
N LEU A 267 4.77 4.60 -9.58
CA LEU A 267 5.52 3.65 -8.75
C LEU A 267 6.93 4.11 -8.44
N LEU A 268 7.62 4.75 -9.40
CA LEU A 268 8.91 5.37 -9.12
C LEU A 268 8.78 6.41 -8.01
N ALA A 269 7.76 7.28 -8.06
CA ALA A 269 7.50 8.26 -6.99
C ALA A 269 7.22 7.60 -5.63
N VAL A 270 6.50 6.47 -5.60
CA VAL A 270 6.32 5.67 -4.37
C VAL A 270 7.66 5.15 -3.84
N MET A 271 8.50 4.56 -4.68
CA MET A 271 9.79 4.01 -4.25
C MET A 271 10.77 5.10 -3.81
N ASP A 272 10.81 6.23 -4.53
CA ASP A 272 11.61 7.39 -4.17
C ASP A 272 11.14 7.99 -2.83
N GLY A 273 9.83 8.12 -2.61
CA GLY A 273 9.26 8.58 -1.33
C GLY A 273 9.62 7.65 -0.17
N LEU A 274 9.42 6.34 -0.34
CA LEU A 274 9.79 5.34 0.67
C LEU A 274 11.28 5.40 1.02
N TYR A 275 12.13 5.48 0.01
CA TYR A 275 13.58 5.54 0.22
C TYR A 275 14.00 6.86 0.87
N ALA A 276 13.46 7.99 0.45
CA ALA A 276 13.78 9.30 1.01
C ALA A 276 13.37 9.41 2.49
N THR A 277 12.22 8.86 2.87
CA THR A 277 11.72 8.90 4.24
C THR A 277 12.45 7.92 5.16
N THR A 278 12.75 6.70 4.69
CA THR A 278 13.30 5.64 5.55
C THR A 278 14.82 5.53 5.49
N LEU A 279 15.44 5.98 4.39
CA LEU A 279 16.84 5.76 4.03
C LEU A 279 17.26 4.29 4.02
N GLU A 280 16.29 3.37 3.99
CA GLU A 280 16.52 1.94 4.01
C GLU A 280 16.87 1.44 2.59
N PRO A 281 18.05 0.85 2.37
CA PRO A 281 18.46 0.36 1.05
C PRO A 281 17.48 -0.65 0.44
N ARG A 282 16.67 -1.31 1.28
CA ARG A 282 15.55 -2.17 0.86
C ARG A 282 14.59 -1.46 -0.11
N TYR A 283 14.35 -0.17 0.07
CA TYR A 283 13.42 0.62 -0.74
C TYR A 283 14.08 1.36 -1.91
N ARG A 284 15.38 1.19 -2.13
CA ARG A 284 16.07 1.84 -3.26
C ARG A 284 15.32 1.53 -4.58
N PRO A 285 14.98 2.50 -5.43
CA PRO A 285 14.34 2.20 -6.72
C PRO A 285 15.29 1.39 -7.63
N SER A 286 14.75 0.43 -8.37
CA SER A 286 15.56 -0.29 -9.38
C SER A 286 15.90 0.64 -10.55
N VAL A 287 17.08 0.41 -11.15
CA VAL A 287 17.51 1.17 -12.35
C VAL A 287 16.57 0.89 -13.53
N TRP A 288 16.05 -0.34 -13.63
CA TRP A 288 15.08 -0.73 -14.66
C TRP A 288 13.78 0.05 -14.57
N LEU A 289 13.17 0.15 -13.38
CA LEU A 289 11.98 0.98 -13.13
C LEU A 289 12.29 2.44 -13.44
N LYS A 290 13.39 2.98 -12.90
CA LYS A 290 13.76 4.38 -13.06
C LYS A 290 13.89 4.79 -14.53
N ARG A 291 14.67 4.04 -15.31
CA ARG A 291 14.92 4.35 -16.73
C ARG A 291 13.63 4.31 -17.55
N ARG A 292 12.81 3.27 -17.38
CA ARG A 292 11.58 3.08 -18.15
C ARG A 292 10.50 4.09 -17.80
N ALA A 293 10.37 4.42 -16.53
CA ALA A 293 9.53 5.52 -16.08
C ALA A 293 9.96 6.88 -16.65
N GLN A 294 11.27 7.16 -16.69
CA GLN A 294 11.81 8.44 -17.18
C GLN A 294 11.65 8.62 -18.69
N VAL A 295 11.82 7.55 -19.48
CA VAL A 295 11.66 7.60 -20.94
C VAL A 295 10.26 7.20 -21.41
N ASN A 296 9.33 6.99 -20.48
CA ASN A 296 7.92 6.69 -20.72
C ASN A 296 7.69 5.46 -21.63
N VAL A 297 8.36 4.36 -21.30
CA VAL A 297 8.14 3.05 -21.94
C VAL A 297 7.67 2.02 -20.92
N SER A 298 7.05 0.95 -21.42
CA SER A 298 6.57 -0.18 -20.61
C SER A 298 7.70 -0.82 -19.79
N LEU A 299 7.37 -1.33 -18.60
CA LEU A 299 8.26 -2.15 -17.78
C LEU A 299 8.63 -3.49 -18.44
N LEU A 300 7.82 -3.95 -19.39
CA LEU A 300 8.09 -5.11 -20.24
C LEU A 300 9.02 -4.79 -21.41
N HIS A 301 9.33 -3.50 -21.66
CA HIS A 301 10.16 -3.12 -22.79
C HIS A 301 11.59 -3.67 -22.64
N GLU A 302 12.00 -4.53 -23.58
CA GLU A 302 13.33 -5.08 -23.67
C GLU A 302 14.26 -4.14 -24.43
N SER A 303 15.47 -3.94 -23.89
CA SER A 303 16.51 -3.18 -24.58
C SER A 303 17.16 -4.05 -25.64
N VAL A 304 17.47 -3.48 -26.81
CA VAL A 304 18.29 -4.18 -27.81
C VAL A 304 19.64 -4.49 -27.17
N SER A 305 19.96 -5.78 -27.02
CA SER A 305 21.23 -6.23 -26.47
C SER A 305 22.31 -6.07 -27.54
N PHE A 306 23.45 -5.47 -27.19
CA PHE A 306 24.66 -5.40 -28.00
C PHE A 306 25.70 -6.39 -27.48
#